data_AF-A0A7L4NWA3-F1
#
_entry.id   AF-A0A7L4NWA3-F1
#
_cell.length_a   1.000
_cell.length_b   1.000
_cell.length_c   1.000
_cell.angle_alpha   90.00
_cell.angle_beta   90.00
_cell.angle_gamma   90.00
#
_symmetry.space_group_name_H-M   'P 1'
#
loop_
_entity.id
_entity.type
_entity.pdbx_description
1 polymer ?
#
loop_
_entity_poly.entity_id
_entity_poly.type
_entity_poly.pdbx_seq_one_letter_code
_entity_poly.pdbx_strand_id
1 'polypeptide(L)'
;RDALVTSTVNCLTSFLSGFVIFTVLGYMAEMRDVEVEDVARDKGPSLLFITYPEAIANMLGSTFFAIIFFLMMITLGLDSTFGGLEAVITAVMDEYPQVLAGRRELLVLGLITVCFLGSLSTLTYGGAYVVKLLEEFGAGCSILAVVLLETIAVSWFYGIQRFSHDVKAMLGFTPGMFWKVCWVAVSPALLAVSTYSL
;
A
#
# COMPACT_ATOMS: atom_id res chain seq x y z
N ARG A 1 -9.98 -4.58 18.16
CA ARG A 1 -9.82 -3.12 18.41
C ARG A 1 -8.79 -2.56 17.44
N ASP A 2 -7.60 -3.16 17.42
CA ASP A 2 -6.46 -2.69 16.62
C ASP A 2 -6.79 -2.58 15.13
N ALA A 3 -7.36 -3.62 14.52
CA ALA A 3 -7.79 -3.57 13.11
C ALA A 3 -8.75 -2.40 12.80
N LEU A 4 -9.73 -2.13 13.66
CA LEU A 4 -10.69 -1.02 13.45
C LEU A 4 -10.00 0.34 13.56
N VAL A 5 -9.10 0.52 14.53
CA VAL A 5 -8.36 1.76 14.71
C VAL A 5 -7.42 1.97 13.54
N THR A 6 -6.65 0.96 13.14
CA THR A 6 -5.71 1.05 12.01
C THR A 6 -6.43 1.40 10.70
N SER A 7 -7.54 0.73 10.38
CA SER A 7 -8.32 1.05 9.17
C SER A 7 -8.90 2.47 9.22
N THR A 8 -9.40 2.90 10.38
CA THR A 8 -9.97 4.25 10.53
C THR A 8 -8.90 5.32 10.40
N VAL A 9 -7.74 5.14 11.05
CA VAL A 9 -6.60 6.05 10.95
C VAL A 9 -6.08 6.12 9.51
N ASN A 10 -5.98 4.98 8.82
CA ASN A 10 -5.60 4.97 7.40
C ASN A 10 -6.56 5.84 6.56
N CYS A 11 -7.87 5.63 6.68
CA CYS A 11 -8.86 6.42 5.94
C CYS A 11 -8.82 7.92 6.29
N LEU A 12 -8.69 8.26 7.57
CA LEU A 12 -8.60 9.66 8.01
C LEU A 12 -7.32 10.32 7.52
N THR A 13 -6.18 9.62 7.57
CA THR A 13 -4.91 10.12 7.04
C THR A 13 -5.00 10.35 5.54
N SER A 14 -5.59 9.42 4.77
CA SER A 14 -5.84 9.62 3.34
C SER A 14 -6.75 10.83 3.08
N PHE A 15 -7.81 10.99 3.86
CA PHE A 15 -8.72 12.13 3.74
C PHE A 15 -8.02 13.48 4.04
N LEU A 16 -7.23 13.54 5.12
CA LEU A 16 -6.43 14.72 5.46
C LEU A 16 -5.35 15.01 4.43
N SER A 17 -4.69 13.97 3.89
CA SER A 17 -3.73 14.14 2.81
C SER A 17 -4.38 14.75 1.57
N GLY A 18 -5.65 14.42 1.28
CA GLY A 18 -6.42 15.08 0.22
C GLY A 18 -6.50 16.59 0.40
N PHE A 19 -6.84 17.07 1.61
CA PHE A 19 -6.86 18.52 1.88
C PHE A 19 -5.49 19.17 1.72
N VAL A 20 -4.44 18.55 2.28
CA VAL A 20 -3.06 19.04 2.11
C VAL A 20 -2.73 19.12 0.62
N ILE A 21 -3.11 18.08 -0.14
CA ILE A 21 -2.74 17.99 -1.54
C ILE A 21 -3.47 19.07 -2.38
N PHE A 22 -4.79 19.17 -2.23
CA PHE A 22 -5.59 20.10 -3.02
C PHE A 22 -5.39 21.57 -2.61
N THR A 23 -4.99 21.86 -1.36
CA THR A 23 -4.70 23.24 -0.94
C THR A 23 -3.46 23.80 -1.64
N VAL A 24 -2.38 23.02 -1.74
CA VAL A 24 -1.16 23.45 -2.44
C VAL A 24 -1.37 23.53 -3.94
N LEU A 25 -2.14 22.60 -4.53
CA LEU A 25 -2.53 22.68 -5.94
C LEU A 25 -3.41 23.90 -6.23
N GLY A 26 -4.34 24.23 -5.33
CA GLY A 26 -5.15 25.45 -5.41
C GLY A 26 -4.31 26.73 -5.35
N TYR A 27 -3.32 26.79 -4.45
CA TYR A 27 -2.35 27.89 -4.42
C TYR A 27 -1.58 28.05 -5.74
N MET A 28 -1.13 26.94 -6.33
CA MET A 28 -0.45 26.98 -7.62
C MET A 28 -1.39 27.40 -8.77
N ALA A 29 -2.63 26.93 -8.76
CA ALA A 29 -3.63 27.29 -9.76
C ALA A 29 -3.93 28.79 -9.73
N GLU A 30 -4.11 29.37 -8.53
CA GLU A 30 -4.30 30.81 -8.34
C GLU A 30 -3.08 31.62 -8.83
N MET A 31 -1.85 31.16 -8.54
CA MET A 31 -0.64 31.84 -8.99
C MET A 31 -0.47 31.83 -10.51
N ARG A 32 -1.03 30.83 -11.19
CA ARG A 32 -0.92 30.63 -12.65
C ARG A 32 -2.12 31.16 -13.43
N ASP A 33 -3.17 31.62 -12.76
CA ASP A 33 -4.44 32.02 -13.37
C ASP A 33 -5.05 30.91 -14.25
N VAL A 34 -5.02 29.68 -13.75
CA VAL A 34 -5.58 28.47 -14.41
C VAL A 34 -6.47 27.70 -13.46
N GLU A 35 -7.28 26.79 -13.99
CA GLU A 35 -8.10 25.90 -13.17
C GLU A 35 -7.26 24.82 -12.47
N VAL A 36 -7.71 24.37 -11.29
CA VAL A 36 -7.01 23.31 -10.52
C VAL A 36 -6.90 22.00 -11.30
N GLU A 37 -7.88 21.71 -12.16
CA GLU A 37 -7.86 20.53 -13.03
C GLU A 37 -6.67 20.56 -13.99
N ASP A 38 -6.29 21.74 -14.49
CA ASP A 38 -5.16 21.91 -15.42
C ASP A 38 -3.81 21.66 -14.74
N VAL A 39 -3.71 21.97 -13.45
CA VAL A 39 -2.52 21.73 -12.63
C VAL A 39 -2.43 20.25 -12.19
N ALA A 40 -3.58 19.57 -12.07
CA ALA A 40 -3.69 18.19 -11.62
C ALA A 40 -3.83 17.16 -12.78
N ARG A 41 -3.59 17.57 -14.04
CA ARG A 41 -3.75 16.69 -15.22
C ARG A 41 -2.86 15.44 -15.16
N ASP A 42 -1.64 15.60 -14.69
CA ASP A 42 -0.68 14.51 -14.59
C ASP A 42 -0.93 13.70 -13.32
N LYS A 43 -1.79 12.68 -13.42
CA LYS A 43 -2.00 11.70 -12.34
C LYS A 43 -0.76 10.84 -12.16
N GLY A 44 -0.39 10.58 -10.90
CA GLY A 44 0.70 9.68 -10.53
C GLY A 44 1.95 10.40 -10.00
N PRO A 45 3.15 9.80 -10.15
CA PRO A 45 4.38 10.31 -9.55
C PRO A 45 4.75 11.74 -9.97
N SER A 46 4.45 12.12 -11.22
CA SER A 46 4.71 13.47 -11.74
C SER A 46 4.04 14.58 -10.93
N LEU A 47 2.85 14.34 -10.37
CA LEU A 47 2.19 15.30 -9.50
C LEU A 47 3.07 15.65 -8.29
N LEU A 48 3.61 14.62 -7.62
CA LEU A 48 4.42 14.77 -6.41
C LEU A 48 5.87 15.19 -6.69
N PHE A 49 6.40 14.90 -7.87
CA PHE A 49 7.81 15.15 -8.21
C PHE A 49 8.05 16.34 -9.16
N ILE A 50 6.99 16.92 -9.74
CA ILE A 50 7.09 18.10 -10.62
C ILE A 50 6.24 19.24 -10.06
N THR A 51 4.92 19.06 -10.01
CA THR A 51 3.97 20.10 -9.61
C THR A 51 4.16 20.52 -8.16
N TYR A 52 4.37 19.56 -7.25
CA TYR A 52 4.57 19.83 -5.84
C TYR A 52 5.85 20.62 -5.51
N PRO A 53 7.04 20.18 -5.95
CA PRO A 53 8.27 20.92 -5.71
C PRO A 53 8.22 22.32 -6.31
N GLU A 54 7.56 22.49 -7.45
CA GLU A 54 7.37 23.79 -8.06
C GLU A 54 6.47 24.71 -7.23
N ALA A 55 5.38 24.20 -6.62
CA ALA A 55 4.57 24.99 -5.69
C ALA A 55 5.39 25.43 -4.48
N ILE A 56 6.13 24.49 -3.90
CA ILE A 56 6.99 24.72 -2.73
C ILE A 56 8.08 25.74 -3.04
N ALA A 57 8.66 25.73 -4.25
CA ALA A 57 9.68 26.68 -4.67
C ALA A 57 9.20 28.13 -4.65
N ASN A 58 7.90 28.36 -4.86
CA ASN A 58 7.27 29.68 -4.83
C ASN A 58 6.80 30.12 -3.42
N MET A 59 6.97 29.28 -2.40
CA MET A 59 6.63 29.61 -1.02
C MET A 59 7.80 30.29 -0.28
N LEU A 60 7.49 31.18 0.65
CA LEU A 60 8.48 31.72 1.59
C LEU A 60 9.01 30.59 2.49
N GLY A 61 10.33 30.41 2.53
CA GLY A 61 10.96 29.29 3.27
C GLY A 61 10.95 27.96 2.51
N SER A 62 10.93 27.99 1.18
CA SER A 62 10.89 26.83 0.28
C SER A 62 11.86 25.68 0.66
N THR A 63 13.08 25.97 1.10
CA THR A 63 14.05 24.95 1.52
C THR A 63 13.55 24.11 2.69
N PHE A 64 12.91 24.74 3.69
CA PHE A 64 12.37 24.02 4.84
C PHE A 64 11.23 23.09 4.43
N PHE A 65 10.28 23.60 3.63
CA PHE A 65 9.14 22.82 3.14
C PHE A 65 9.56 21.69 2.19
N ALA A 66 10.58 21.89 1.36
CA ALA A 66 11.11 20.84 0.50
C ALA A 66 11.73 19.70 1.32
N ILE A 67 12.54 20.01 2.34
CA ILE A 67 13.16 18.98 3.20
C ILE A 67 12.09 18.13 3.87
N ILE A 68 11.10 18.75 4.52
CA ILE A 68 10.05 17.98 5.22
C ILE A 68 9.18 17.17 4.26
N PHE A 69 8.91 17.69 3.05
CA PHE A 69 8.09 17.00 2.05
C PHE A 69 8.79 15.76 1.50
N PHE A 70 10.05 15.88 1.07
CA PHE A 70 10.80 14.74 0.57
C PHE A 70 11.14 13.74 1.70
N LEU A 71 11.43 14.22 2.91
CA LEU A 71 11.63 13.35 4.07
C LEU A 71 10.35 12.55 4.37
N MET A 72 9.19 13.20 4.36
CA MET A 72 7.89 12.53 4.52
C MET A 72 7.69 11.43 3.46
N MET A 73 7.94 11.73 2.18
CA MET A 73 7.80 10.73 1.11
C MET A 73 8.73 9.52 1.32
N ILE A 74 9.97 9.76 1.76
CA ILE A 74 10.91 8.70 2.10
C ILE A 74 10.39 7.87 3.28
N THR A 75 9.93 8.52 4.37
CA THR A 75 9.39 7.81 5.54
C THR A 75 8.18 6.95 5.19
N LEU A 76 7.23 7.47 4.40
CA LEU A 76 6.06 6.70 3.94
C LEU A 76 6.45 5.44 3.14
N GLY A 77 7.48 5.56 2.28
CA GLY A 77 8.02 4.43 1.53
C GLY A 77 8.78 3.43 2.41
N LEU A 78 9.58 3.91 3.36
CA LEU A 78 10.36 3.07 4.26
C LEU A 78 9.48 2.19 5.16
N ASP A 79 8.48 2.79 5.82
CA ASP A 79 7.61 2.03 6.73
C ASP A 79 6.83 0.93 5.98
N SER A 80 6.34 1.24 4.79
CA SER A 80 5.60 0.28 3.95
C SER A 80 6.49 -0.85 3.43
N THR A 81 7.72 -0.53 2.99
CA THR A 81 8.65 -1.54 2.48
C THR A 81 9.15 -2.47 3.58
N PHE A 82 9.36 -1.96 4.80
CA PHE A 82 9.70 -2.82 5.95
C PHE A 82 8.56 -3.79 6.29
N GLY A 83 7.31 -3.34 6.28
CA GLY A 83 6.16 -4.23 6.48
C GLY A 83 6.08 -5.35 5.44
N GLY A 84 6.27 -5.02 4.16
CA GLY A 84 6.24 -6.00 3.07
C GLY A 84 7.39 -7.01 3.13
N LEU A 85 8.62 -6.55 3.35
CA LEU A 85 9.79 -7.42 3.49
C LEU A 85 9.65 -8.34 4.70
N GLU A 86 9.23 -7.81 5.85
CA GLU A 86 9.06 -8.60 7.07
C GLU A 86 8.01 -9.71 6.86
N ALA A 87 6.90 -9.43 6.18
CA ALA A 87 5.90 -10.45 5.87
C ALA A 87 6.48 -11.63 5.05
N VAL A 88 7.30 -11.33 4.03
CA VAL A 88 7.97 -12.36 3.23
C VAL A 88 9.01 -13.12 4.05
N ILE A 89 9.81 -12.40 4.85
CA ILE A 89 10.83 -12.99 5.74
C ILE A 89 10.17 -13.97 6.71
N THR A 90 9.10 -13.55 7.39
CA THR A 90 8.35 -14.37 8.33
C THR A 90 7.77 -15.60 7.64
N ALA A 91 7.12 -15.45 6.48
CA ALA A 91 6.54 -16.57 5.74
C ALA A 91 7.59 -17.64 5.37
N VAL A 92 8.77 -17.24 4.90
CA VAL A 92 9.86 -18.18 4.54
C VAL A 92 10.47 -18.82 5.78
N MET A 93 10.60 -18.07 6.88
CA MET A 93 11.11 -18.61 8.15
C MET A 93 10.17 -19.63 8.78
N ASP A 94 8.85 -19.41 8.69
CA ASP A 94 7.82 -20.31 9.23
C ASP A 94 7.73 -21.61 8.43
N GLU A 95 7.98 -21.59 7.13
CA GLU A 95 7.98 -22.79 6.27
C GLU A 95 9.24 -23.66 6.49
N TYR A 96 10.42 -23.06 6.70
CA TYR A 96 11.69 -23.79 6.90
C TYR A 96 12.37 -23.51 8.24
N PRO A 97 11.70 -23.76 9.38
CA PRO A 97 12.20 -23.36 10.71
C PRO A 97 13.50 -24.09 11.08
N GLN A 98 13.66 -25.35 10.67
CA GLN A 98 14.83 -26.16 11.01
C GLN A 98 16.14 -25.66 10.36
N VAL A 99 16.05 -25.01 9.19
CA VAL A 99 17.23 -24.56 8.43
C VAL A 99 17.52 -23.08 8.67
N LEU A 100 16.47 -22.26 8.86
CA LEU A 100 16.56 -20.80 8.86
C LEU A 100 16.51 -20.15 10.24
N ALA A 101 16.10 -20.85 11.31
CA ALA A 101 15.93 -20.26 12.64
C ALA A 101 17.19 -19.57 13.19
N GLY A 102 18.39 -20.03 12.83
CA GLY A 102 19.67 -19.43 13.26
C GLY A 102 20.32 -18.51 12.23
N ARG A 103 19.71 -18.28 11.07
CA ARG A 103 20.33 -17.60 9.92
C ARG A 103 19.47 -16.48 9.34
N ARG A 104 18.62 -15.86 10.17
CA ARG A 104 17.73 -14.77 9.75
C ARG A 104 18.47 -13.65 9.01
N GLU A 105 19.60 -13.20 9.53
CA GLU A 105 20.40 -12.12 8.91
C GLU A 105 20.87 -12.49 7.49
N LEU A 106 21.26 -13.74 7.26
CA LEU A 106 21.67 -14.21 5.93
C LEU A 106 20.49 -14.26 4.95
N LEU A 107 19.30 -14.65 5.43
CA LEU A 107 18.08 -14.62 4.63
C LEU A 107 17.70 -13.18 4.25
N VAL A 108 17.75 -12.26 5.22
CA VAL A 108 17.47 -10.84 4.98
C VAL A 108 18.44 -10.27 3.97
N LEU A 109 19.75 -10.54 4.13
CA LEU A 109 20.77 -10.12 3.18
C LEU A 109 20.52 -10.68 1.77
N GLY A 110 20.18 -11.97 1.68
CA GLY A 110 19.83 -12.62 0.41
C GLY A 110 18.62 -11.98 -0.25
N LEU A 111 17.54 -11.74 0.49
CA LEU A 111 16.32 -11.11 -0.01
C LEU A 111 16.59 -9.68 -0.49
N ILE A 112 17.29 -8.86 0.31
CA ILE A 112 17.65 -7.49 -0.08
C ILE A 112 18.51 -7.50 -1.35
N THR A 113 19.44 -8.45 -1.47
CA THR A 113 20.27 -8.59 -2.67
C THR A 113 19.43 -8.92 -3.91
N VAL A 114 18.45 -9.82 -3.78
CA VAL A 114 17.51 -10.14 -4.87
C VAL A 114 16.65 -8.93 -5.24
N CYS A 115 16.09 -8.22 -4.26
CA CYS A 115 15.33 -7.00 -4.48
C CYS A 115 16.17 -5.92 -5.19
N PHE A 116 17.43 -5.75 -4.78
CA PHE A 116 18.35 -4.80 -5.40
C PHE A 116 18.62 -5.16 -6.87
N LEU A 117 18.92 -6.43 -7.17
CA LEU A 117 19.11 -6.91 -8.55
C LEU A 117 17.85 -6.72 -9.41
N GLY A 118 16.67 -6.97 -8.87
CA GLY A 118 15.39 -6.72 -9.56
C GLY A 118 15.18 -5.22 -9.85
N SER A 119 15.49 -4.37 -8.86
CA SER A 119 15.36 -2.91 -8.98
C SER A 119 16.33 -2.29 -9.98
N LEU A 120 17.41 -2.98 -10.36
CA LEU A 120 18.40 -2.46 -11.31
C LEU A 120 17.78 -2.12 -12.67
N SER A 121 16.76 -2.86 -13.09
CA SER A 121 15.99 -2.56 -14.31
C SER A 121 15.29 -1.18 -14.26
N THR A 122 14.84 -0.78 -13.08
CA THR A 122 14.16 0.50 -12.81
C THR A 122 15.11 1.69 -12.64
N LEU A 123 16.41 1.45 -12.49
CA LEU A 123 17.45 2.50 -12.37
C LEU A 123 18.02 2.96 -13.72
N THR A 124 17.55 2.39 -14.83
CA THR A 124 17.97 2.78 -16.19
C THR A 124 17.34 4.11 -16.62
N TYR A 125 17.82 4.73 -17.71
CA TYR A 125 17.22 5.97 -18.24
C TYR A 125 15.74 5.84 -18.62
N GLY A 126 15.30 4.62 -18.98
CA GLY A 126 13.90 4.29 -19.24
C GLY A 126 13.15 3.72 -18.02
N GLY A 127 13.74 3.79 -16.83
CA GLY A 127 13.26 3.13 -15.61
C GLY A 127 11.85 3.50 -15.22
N ALA A 128 11.44 4.76 -15.44
CA ALA A 128 10.06 5.22 -15.17
C ALA A 128 9.00 4.43 -15.97
N TYR A 129 9.31 4.02 -17.21
CA TYR A 129 8.41 3.17 -18.00
C TYR A 129 8.33 1.75 -17.43
N VAL A 130 9.44 1.20 -16.94
CA VAL A 130 9.49 -0.11 -16.30
C VAL A 130 8.69 -0.09 -15.00
N VAL A 131 8.83 0.96 -14.18
CA VAL A 131 8.04 1.15 -12.96
C VAL A 131 6.55 1.17 -13.27
N LYS A 132 6.13 1.97 -14.26
CA LYS A 132 4.73 2.05 -14.67
C LYS A 132 4.19 0.70 -15.14
N LEU A 133 4.97 -0.04 -15.93
CA LEU A 133 4.60 -1.38 -16.40
C LEU A 133 4.40 -2.36 -15.23
N LEU A 134 5.32 -2.35 -14.26
CA LEU A 134 5.25 -3.22 -13.08
C LEU A 134 4.11 -2.83 -12.12
N GLU A 135 3.83 -1.54 -11.98
CA GLU A 135 2.72 -1.04 -11.17
C GLU A 135 1.37 -1.47 -11.76
N GLU A 136 1.18 -1.27 -13.07
CA GLU A 136 -0.10 -1.51 -13.74
C GLU A 136 -0.38 -3.01 -13.97
N PHE A 137 0.63 -3.78 -14.41
CA PHE A 137 0.44 -5.19 -14.75
C PHE A 137 0.99 -6.19 -13.71
N GLY A 138 1.94 -5.77 -12.87
CA GLY A 138 2.61 -6.67 -11.92
C GLY A 138 1.78 -6.89 -10.65
N ALA A 139 1.48 -5.82 -9.92
CA ALA A 139 0.91 -5.91 -8.57
C ALA A 139 -0.64 -5.98 -8.55
N GLY A 140 -1.32 -5.20 -9.40
CA GLY A 140 -2.77 -5.00 -9.31
C GLY A 140 -3.59 -6.29 -9.42
N CYS A 141 -3.57 -6.94 -10.59
CA CYS A 141 -4.39 -8.12 -10.84
C CYS A 141 -3.96 -9.35 -10.00
N SER A 142 -2.66 -9.51 -9.76
CA SER A 142 -2.12 -10.68 -9.07
C SER A 142 -2.52 -10.69 -7.59
N ILE A 143 -2.39 -9.55 -6.89
CA ILE A 143 -2.75 -9.45 -5.47
C ILE A 143 -4.26 -9.62 -5.28
N LEU A 144 -5.09 -9.01 -6.13
CA LEU A 144 -6.55 -9.15 -6.03
C LEU A 144 -7.00 -10.60 -6.23
N ALA A 145 -6.40 -11.32 -7.19
CA ALA A 145 -6.70 -12.73 -7.42
C ALA A 145 -6.30 -13.60 -6.22
N VAL A 146 -5.10 -13.39 -5.65
CA VAL A 146 -4.63 -14.13 -4.47
C VAL A 146 -5.53 -13.89 -3.26
N VAL A 147 -5.84 -12.64 -2.94
CA VAL A 147 -6.71 -12.28 -1.80
C VAL A 147 -8.13 -12.81 -1.99
N LEU A 148 -8.65 -12.85 -3.23
CA LEU A 148 -9.95 -13.47 -3.52
C LEU A 148 -9.92 -14.98 -3.22
N LEU A 149 -8.90 -15.69 -3.69
CA LEU A 149 -8.74 -17.13 -3.45
C LEU A 149 -8.56 -17.43 -1.96
N GLU A 150 -7.76 -16.65 -1.24
CA GLU A 150 -7.59 -16.77 0.21
C GLU A 150 -8.91 -16.54 0.95
N THR A 151 -9.66 -15.51 0.57
CA THR A 151 -10.96 -15.23 1.18
C THR A 151 -11.95 -16.38 0.96
N ILE A 152 -11.99 -16.96 -0.25
CA ILE A 152 -12.83 -18.12 -0.55
C ILE A 152 -12.35 -19.36 0.23
N ALA A 153 -11.04 -19.60 0.30
CA ALA A 153 -10.45 -20.71 1.03
C ALA A 153 -10.81 -20.67 2.51
N VAL A 154 -10.70 -19.51 3.16
CA VAL A 154 -11.00 -19.35 4.59
C VAL A 154 -12.51 -19.35 4.85
N SER A 155 -13.30 -18.61 4.05
CA SER A 155 -14.73 -18.43 4.34
C SER A 155 -15.59 -19.63 3.94
N TRP A 156 -15.30 -20.27 2.79
CA TRP A 156 -16.13 -21.33 2.20
C TRP A 156 -15.55 -22.72 2.43
N PHE A 157 -14.26 -22.94 2.15
CA PHE A 157 -13.65 -24.27 2.30
C PHE A 157 -13.33 -24.63 3.76
N TYR A 158 -12.62 -23.76 4.48
CA TYR A 158 -12.38 -23.96 5.91
C TYR A 158 -13.68 -23.82 6.72
N GLY A 159 -14.53 -22.89 6.29
CA GLY A 159 -15.90 -22.73 6.76
C GLY A 159 -16.03 -21.68 7.85
N ILE A 160 -16.94 -20.73 7.62
CA ILE A 160 -17.15 -19.56 8.48
C ILE A 160 -17.45 -19.88 9.95
N GLN A 161 -18.08 -21.02 10.23
CA GLN A 161 -18.41 -21.41 11.60
C GLN A 161 -17.18 -21.87 12.39
N ARG A 162 -16.23 -22.55 11.73
CA ARG A 162 -14.95 -22.94 12.34
C ARG A 162 -14.10 -21.70 12.60
N PHE A 163 -13.94 -20.86 11.59
CA PHE A 163 -13.25 -19.57 11.73
C PHE A 163 -13.83 -18.69 12.85
N SER A 164 -15.17 -18.61 12.94
CA SER A 164 -15.84 -17.88 14.03
C SER A 164 -15.58 -18.49 15.41
N HIS A 165 -15.34 -19.80 15.51
CA HIS A 165 -14.97 -20.46 16.76
C HIS A 165 -13.53 -20.10 17.14
N ASP A 166 -12.60 -20.13 16.19
CA ASP A 166 -11.20 -19.77 16.44
C ASP A 166 -11.06 -18.33 16.91
N VAL A 167 -11.79 -17.40 16.27
CA VAL A 167 -11.86 -16.00 16.70
C VAL A 167 -12.43 -15.88 18.12
N LYS A 168 -13.44 -16.70 18.47
CA LYS A 168 -13.99 -16.75 19.84
C LYS A 168 -12.95 -17.29 20.84
N ALA A 169 -12.17 -18.29 20.45
CA ALA A 169 -11.12 -18.84 21.31
C ALA A 169 -9.98 -17.84 21.54
N MET A 170 -9.63 -17.03 20.53
CA MET A 170 -8.58 -16.01 20.63
C MET A 170 -9.02 -14.74 21.39
N LEU A 171 -10.25 -14.26 21.15
CA LEU A 171 -10.73 -12.97 21.68
C LEU A 171 -11.70 -13.11 22.87
N GLY A 172 -12.18 -14.31 23.15
CA GLY A 172 -13.16 -14.59 24.21
C GLY A 172 -14.63 -14.31 23.84
N PHE A 173 -14.90 -13.70 22.70
CA PHE A 173 -16.26 -13.38 22.23
C PHE A 173 -16.49 -13.79 20.78
N THR A 174 -17.73 -14.17 20.44
CA THR A 174 -18.08 -14.55 19.06
C THR A 174 -18.18 -13.32 18.16
N PRO A 175 -17.61 -13.35 16.95
CA PRO A 175 -17.83 -12.29 15.97
C PRO A 175 -19.32 -12.22 15.60
N GLY A 176 -19.86 -11.00 15.54
CA GLY A 176 -21.26 -10.74 15.24
C GLY A 176 -21.67 -11.15 13.82
N MET A 177 -22.98 -11.22 13.57
CA MET A 177 -23.52 -11.63 12.27
C MET A 177 -23.08 -10.74 11.11
N PHE A 178 -22.89 -9.43 11.37
CA PHE A 178 -22.35 -8.49 10.39
C PHE A 178 -21.02 -8.98 9.79
N TRP A 179 -20.06 -9.33 10.64
CA TRP A 179 -18.75 -9.81 10.21
C TRP A 179 -18.83 -11.11 9.41
N LYS A 180 -19.70 -12.04 9.82
CA LYS A 180 -19.91 -13.30 9.11
C LYS A 180 -20.45 -13.09 7.69
N VAL A 181 -21.43 -12.19 7.54
CA VAL A 181 -21.98 -11.83 6.22
C VAL A 181 -20.93 -11.13 5.37
N CYS A 182 -20.14 -10.23 5.97
CA CYS A 182 -19.05 -9.57 5.27
C CYS A 182 -18.04 -10.57 4.73
N TRP A 183 -17.57 -11.52 5.55
CA TRP A 183 -16.57 -12.51 5.15
C TRP A 183 -17.06 -13.51 4.09
N VAL A 184 -18.33 -13.93 4.15
CA VAL A 184 -18.85 -14.97 3.24
C VAL A 184 -19.34 -14.40 1.92
N ALA A 185 -19.91 -13.20 1.92
CA ALA A 185 -20.60 -12.65 0.76
C ALA A 185 -19.99 -11.31 0.29
N VAL A 186 -19.86 -10.33 1.18
CA VAL A 186 -19.50 -8.95 0.77
C VAL A 186 -18.05 -8.87 0.29
N SER A 187 -17.10 -9.39 1.06
CA SER A 187 -15.67 -9.32 0.71
C SER A 187 -15.35 -10.10 -0.58
N PRO A 188 -15.78 -11.37 -0.76
CA PRO A 188 -15.57 -12.07 -2.02
C PRO A 188 -16.24 -11.39 -3.21
N ALA A 189 -17.45 -10.85 -3.05
CA ALA A 189 -18.15 -10.17 -4.13
C ALA A 189 -17.45 -8.88 -4.55
N LEU A 190 -17.02 -8.05 -3.60
CA LEU A 190 -16.27 -6.83 -3.88
C LEU A 190 -14.94 -7.14 -4.58
N LEU A 191 -14.19 -8.11 -4.06
CA LEU A 191 -12.93 -8.53 -4.68
C LEU A 191 -13.15 -9.09 -6.08
N ALA A 192 -14.16 -9.93 -6.29
CA ALA A 192 -14.48 -10.46 -7.61
C ALA A 192 -14.81 -9.34 -8.60
N VAL A 193 -15.69 -8.40 -8.23
CA VAL A 193 -16.04 -7.25 -9.08
C VAL A 193 -14.80 -6.42 -9.42
N SER A 194 -13.93 -6.14 -8.44
CA SER A 194 -12.69 -5.42 -8.67
C SER A 194 -11.75 -6.16 -9.62
N THR A 195 -11.58 -7.48 -9.46
CA THR A 195 -10.75 -8.30 -10.37
C THR A 195 -11.30 -8.36 -11.78
N TYR A 196 -12.63 -8.34 -11.97
CA TYR A 196 -13.25 -8.27 -13.30
C TYR A 196 -13.16 -6.88 -13.94
N SER A 197 -12.96 -5.83 -13.14
CA SER A 197 -12.93 -4.44 -13.61
C SER A 197 -11.54 -3.92 -13.97
N LEU A 198 -10.47 -4.64 -13.57
CA LEU A 198 -9.10 -4.41 -14.04
C LEU A 198 -8.86 -5.11 -15.39
#